data_AF-A0A6A4X2U4-F1
#
_entry.id   AF-A0A6A4X2U4-F1
#
_cell.length_a   1.000
_cell.length_b   1.000
_cell.length_c   1.000
_cell.angle_alpha   90.00
_cell.angle_beta   90.00
_cell.angle_gamma   90.00
#
_symmetry.space_group_name_H-M   'P 1'
#
loop_
_entity.id
_entity.type
_entity.pdbx_description
1 polymer ?
#
loop_
_entity_poly.entity_id
_entity_poly.type
_entity_poly.pdbx_seq_one_letter_code
_entity_poly.pdbx_strand_id
1 'polypeptide(L)'
;MVCVAHIDAEAIPTYLSNVFQITYRVFTFITNAVILRYITSDVLGIINVRLALLYSTDTFVSVEAFRRAALGVTESSTWRQAINLVWLSVPVSAAVSAALAGLWLHALSQPAPEVTSEYRLGVWVTAAMVVLETAAQPLVILAQAMLFVKLKVVADMVTLCSRVALKAWLIALYPSHAIWAYCVGHAVSSALLVVIYYGTLLWHVRSPDNCLPVKSASELGPRLVPGQPVSAAGGRVLHDLLRAMSLLCLVAVTFGWSYSHLLLRLYGGALLTAGPAVSLLRAQCAYVLLLAVNGVLECYTFAVMRQEQING
;
A
#
# COMPACT_ATOMS: atom_id res chain seq x y z
N MET A 1 -25.89 -9.92 -33.52
CA MET A 1 -25.87 -11.19 -32.76
C MET A 1 -24.45 -11.76 -32.70
N VAL A 2 -23.47 -10.94 -32.28
CA VAL A 2 -22.04 -11.32 -32.14
C VAL A 2 -21.49 -10.93 -30.76
N CYS A 3 -22.28 -10.28 -29.89
CA CYS A 3 -21.82 -9.84 -28.56
C CYS A 3 -21.93 -10.89 -27.45
N VAL A 4 -22.55 -12.06 -27.65
CA VAL A 4 -22.69 -13.05 -26.57
C VAL A 4 -21.50 -14.02 -26.53
N ALA A 5 -20.99 -14.44 -27.69
CA ALA A 5 -19.89 -15.40 -27.76
C ALA A 5 -18.51 -14.86 -27.31
N HIS A 6 -18.31 -13.54 -27.27
CA HIS A 6 -17.05 -12.97 -26.78
C HIS A 6 -17.04 -12.80 -25.25
N ILE A 7 -18.22 -12.63 -24.63
CA ILE A 7 -18.38 -12.54 -23.17
C ILE A 7 -18.15 -13.91 -22.53
N ASP A 8 -18.57 -15.00 -23.18
CA ASP A 8 -18.43 -16.36 -22.63
C ASP A 8 -16.95 -16.84 -22.60
N ALA A 9 -16.13 -16.40 -23.55
CA ALA A 9 -14.70 -16.74 -23.60
C ALA A 9 -13.85 -15.98 -22.55
N GLU A 10 -14.28 -14.79 -22.11
CA GLU A 10 -13.69 -14.03 -21.00
C GLU A 10 -14.29 -14.40 -19.62
N ALA A 11 -15.53 -14.90 -19.60
CA ALA A 11 -16.20 -15.33 -18.38
C ALA A 11 -15.53 -16.58 -17.76
N ILE A 12 -15.07 -17.54 -18.57
CA ILE A 12 -14.42 -18.78 -18.08
C ILE A 12 -13.11 -18.45 -17.33
N PRO A 13 -12.18 -17.64 -17.86
CA PRO A 13 -11.01 -17.16 -17.11
C PRO A 13 -11.35 -16.40 -15.84
N THR A 14 -12.41 -15.58 -15.88
CA THR A 14 -12.84 -14.76 -14.74
C THR A 14 -13.46 -15.61 -13.63
N TYR A 15 -14.31 -16.56 -13.99
CA TYR A 15 -14.89 -17.53 -13.07
C TYR A 15 -13.81 -18.40 -12.41
N LEU A 16 -12.89 -18.93 -13.22
CA LEU A 16 -11.77 -19.73 -12.73
C LEU A 16 -10.88 -18.91 -11.76
N SER A 17 -10.60 -17.64 -12.10
CA SER A 17 -9.91 -16.70 -11.20
C SER A 17 -10.66 -16.51 -9.87
N ASN A 18 -11.98 -16.34 -9.92
CA ASN A 18 -12.78 -16.14 -8.71
C ASN A 18 -12.81 -17.39 -7.82
N VAL A 19 -12.93 -18.57 -8.42
CA VAL A 19 -12.86 -19.86 -7.69
C VAL A 19 -11.49 -20.03 -7.04
N PHE A 20 -10.40 -19.72 -7.75
CA PHE A 20 -9.07 -19.73 -7.17
C PHE A 20 -8.99 -18.75 -6.00
N GLN A 21 -9.41 -17.49 -6.18
CA GLN A 21 -9.42 -16.49 -5.11
C GLN A 21 -10.15 -16.96 -3.85
N ILE A 22 -11.33 -17.58 -4.01
CA ILE A 22 -12.09 -18.14 -2.88
C ILE A 22 -11.31 -19.27 -2.21
N THR A 23 -10.77 -20.20 -2.99
CA THR A 23 -10.00 -21.35 -2.47
C THR A 23 -8.81 -20.89 -1.63
N TYR A 24 -8.07 -19.89 -2.09
CA TYR A 24 -6.94 -19.36 -1.33
C TYR A 24 -7.34 -18.52 -0.11
N ARG A 25 -8.51 -17.88 -0.12
CA ARG A 25 -9.08 -17.22 1.07
C ARG A 25 -9.37 -18.24 2.16
N VAL A 26 -9.93 -19.40 1.79
CA VAL A 26 -10.16 -20.52 2.71
C VAL A 26 -8.84 -21.07 3.24
N PHE A 27 -7.85 -21.29 2.37
CA PHE A 27 -6.51 -21.73 2.78
C PHE A 27 -5.85 -20.76 3.77
N THR A 28 -5.97 -19.45 3.50
CA THR A 28 -5.43 -18.40 4.38
C THR A 28 -6.13 -18.37 5.72
N PHE A 29 -7.45 -18.58 5.74
CA PHE A 29 -8.22 -18.70 6.97
C PHE A 29 -7.76 -19.89 7.82
N ILE A 30 -7.63 -21.07 7.21
CA ILE A 30 -7.16 -22.28 7.90
C ILE A 30 -5.75 -22.08 8.45
N THR A 31 -4.85 -21.53 7.65
CA THR A 31 -3.46 -21.29 8.06
C THR A 31 -3.39 -20.30 9.23
N ASN A 32 -4.17 -19.21 9.17
CA ASN A 32 -4.26 -18.26 10.28
C ASN A 32 -4.88 -18.90 11.53
N ALA A 33 -5.85 -19.82 11.39
CA ALA A 33 -6.42 -20.56 12.52
C ALA A 33 -5.40 -21.53 13.15
N VAL A 34 -4.54 -22.16 12.35
CA VAL A 34 -3.44 -23.02 12.83
C VAL A 34 -2.41 -22.19 13.59
N ILE A 35 -2.08 -20.99 13.11
CA ILE A 35 -1.16 -20.07 13.79
C ILE A 35 -1.64 -19.71 15.21
N LEU A 36 -2.96 -19.69 15.46
CA LEU A 36 -3.51 -19.47 16.80
C LEU A 36 -3.09 -20.53 17.84
N ARG A 37 -2.67 -21.71 17.39
CA ARG A 37 -2.22 -22.79 18.30
C ARG A 37 -0.77 -22.64 18.77
N TYR A 38 0.02 -21.83 18.08
CA TYR A 38 1.46 -21.69 18.34
C TYR A 38 1.82 -20.39 19.06
N ILE A 39 0.97 -19.37 19.00
CA ILE A 39 1.28 -18.02 19.49
C ILE A 39 0.22 -17.55 20.47
N THR A 40 0.64 -16.78 21.48
CA THR A 40 -0.25 -16.09 22.41
C THR A 40 -1.13 -15.03 21.72
N SER A 41 -2.29 -14.74 22.30
CA SER A 41 -3.23 -13.73 21.82
C SER A 41 -2.59 -12.34 21.63
N ASP A 42 -1.58 -12.01 22.44
CA ASP A 42 -0.96 -10.69 22.44
C ASP A 42 -0.09 -10.47 21.19
N VAL A 43 0.76 -11.44 20.85
CA VAL A 43 1.61 -11.36 19.66
C VAL A 43 0.79 -11.47 18.38
N LEU A 44 -0.30 -12.25 18.40
CA LEU A 44 -1.29 -12.27 17.32
C LEU A 44 -1.95 -10.91 17.11
N GLY A 45 -2.32 -10.22 18.19
CA GLY A 45 -2.86 -8.86 18.14
C GLY A 45 -1.86 -7.85 17.57
N ILE A 46 -0.57 -8.01 17.88
CA ILE A 46 0.48 -7.18 17.28
C ILE A 46 0.55 -7.40 15.76
N ILE A 47 0.59 -8.65 15.30
CA ILE A 47 0.75 -8.97 13.87
C ILE A 47 -0.52 -8.62 13.08
N ASN A 48 -1.67 -9.17 13.47
CA ASN A 48 -2.90 -9.12 12.68
C ASN A 48 -3.69 -7.82 12.85
N VAL A 49 -3.39 -7.03 13.87
CA VAL A 49 -4.02 -5.72 14.05
C VAL A 49 -3.01 -4.60 13.94
N ARG A 50 -1.99 -4.52 14.79
CA ARG A 50 -1.11 -3.34 14.79
C ARG A 50 -0.32 -3.19 13.49
N LEU A 51 0.40 -4.23 13.08
CA LEU A 51 1.22 -4.20 11.86
C LEU A 51 0.35 -4.26 10.60
N ALA A 52 -0.75 -5.01 10.62
CA ALA A 52 -1.72 -5.03 9.53
C ALA A 52 -2.42 -3.68 9.31
N LEU A 53 -2.74 -2.94 10.38
CA LEU A 53 -3.29 -1.58 10.30
C LEU A 53 -2.26 -0.64 9.70
N LEU A 54 -1.00 -0.66 10.17
CA LEU A 54 0.08 0.14 9.61
C LEU A 54 0.20 -0.08 8.09
N TYR A 55 0.28 -1.35 7.66
CA TYR A 55 0.35 -1.72 6.25
C TYR A 55 -0.84 -1.21 5.44
N SER A 56 -2.06 -1.42 5.94
CA SER A 56 -3.29 -1.07 5.22
C SER A 56 -3.47 0.44 5.12
N THR A 57 -3.17 1.18 6.18
CA THR A 57 -3.23 2.64 6.20
C THR A 57 -2.19 3.23 5.27
N ASP A 58 -0.94 2.74 5.31
CA ASP A 58 0.10 3.25 4.43
C ASP A 58 -0.23 3.02 2.94
N THR A 59 -0.63 1.81 2.58
CA THR A 59 -0.99 1.48 1.19
C THR A 59 -2.20 2.29 0.72
N PHE A 60 -3.20 2.46 1.57
CA PHE A 60 -4.40 3.22 1.21
C PHE A 60 -4.10 4.70 0.98
N VAL A 61 -3.32 5.31 1.87
CA VAL A 61 -2.95 6.73 1.79
C VAL A 61 -1.98 6.97 0.64
N SER A 62 -0.93 6.16 0.53
CA SER A 62 0.19 6.42 -0.37
C SER A 62 -0.02 5.94 -1.80
N VAL A 63 -0.86 4.92 -2.03
CA VAL A 63 -0.87 4.18 -3.31
C VAL A 63 -2.24 4.16 -3.97
N GLU A 64 -3.30 3.82 -3.23
CA GLU A 64 -4.63 3.59 -3.82
C GLU A 64 -5.19 4.86 -4.48
N ALA A 65 -4.89 6.02 -3.90
CA ALA A 65 -5.27 7.32 -4.41
C ALA A 65 -4.65 7.57 -5.80
N PHE A 66 -3.35 7.34 -5.95
CA PHE A 66 -2.62 7.49 -7.22
C PHE A 66 -3.04 6.46 -8.26
N ARG A 67 -3.30 5.21 -7.84
CA ARG A 67 -3.74 4.14 -8.75
C ARG A 67 -5.06 4.49 -9.42
N ARG A 68 -6.04 4.96 -8.66
CA ARG A 68 -7.36 5.38 -9.20
C ARG A 68 -7.23 6.55 -10.16
N ALA A 69 -6.41 7.53 -9.83
CA ALA A 69 -6.15 8.67 -10.68
C ALA A 69 -5.45 8.30 -11.99
N ALA A 70 -4.47 7.39 -11.93
CA ALA A 70 -3.74 6.93 -13.12
C ALA A 70 -4.65 6.19 -14.10
N LEU A 71 -5.57 5.35 -13.59
CA LEU A 71 -6.55 4.64 -14.43
C LEU A 71 -7.51 5.58 -15.16
N GLY A 72 -7.90 6.71 -14.55
CA GLY A 72 -8.70 7.73 -15.22
C GLY A 72 -7.96 8.48 -16.34
N VAL A 73 -6.63 8.62 -16.24
CA VAL A 73 -5.81 9.30 -17.27
C VAL A 73 -5.52 8.38 -18.46
N THR A 74 -5.42 7.07 -18.26
CA THR A 74 -5.15 6.10 -19.34
C THR A 74 -6.22 6.06 -20.43
N GLU A 75 -7.47 6.44 -20.13
CA GLU A 75 -8.54 6.54 -21.14
C GLU A 75 -8.33 7.70 -22.14
N SER A 76 -7.51 8.70 -21.78
CA SER A 76 -7.33 9.95 -22.54
C SER A 76 -6.12 9.97 -23.49
N SER A 77 -5.62 8.80 -23.93
CA SER A 77 -4.42 8.66 -24.81
C SER A 77 -3.08 9.11 -24.17
N THR A 78 -3.09 9.46 -22.88
CA THR A 78 -1.94 10.10 -22.22
C THR A 78 -1.23 9.18 -21.21
N TRP A 79 -0.94 7.94 -21.62
CA TRP A 79 -0.35 6.88 -20.77
C TRP A 79 0.96 7.27 -20.08
N ARG A 80 1.77 8.15 -20.68
CA ARG A 80 3.03 8.65 -20.10
C ARG A 80 2.80 9.52 -18.86
N GLN A 81 1.74 10.32 -18.85
CA GLN A 81 1.40 11.14 -17.69
C GLN A 81 0.89 10.28 -16.54
N ALA A 82 0.15 9.20 -16.83
CA ALA A 82 -0.27 8.22 -15.84
C ALA A 82 0.95 7.54 -15.16
N ILE A 83 1.97 7.14 -15.94
CA ILE A 83 3.20 6.55 -15.38
C ILE A 83 3.95 7.54 -14.49
N ASN A 84 4.15 8.78 -14.95
CA ASN A 84 4.82 9.81 -14.15
C ASN A 84 4.06 10.11 -12.84
N LEU A 85 2.72 10.13 -12.88
CA LEU A 85 1.87 10.30 -11.70
C LEU A 85 2.03 9.15 -10.70
N VAL A 86 2.13 7.91 -11.18
CA VAL A 86 2.33 6.74 -10.31
C VAL A 86 3.73 6.72 -9.72
N TRP A 87 4.76 7.13 -10.47
CA TRP A 87 6.10 7.24 -9.91
C TRP A 87 6.21 8.25 -8.76
N LEU A 88 5.33 9.25 -8.72
CA LEU A 88 5.23 10.17 -7.58
C LEU A 88 4.74 9.47 -6.30
N SER A 89 4.03 8.34 -6.41
CA SER A 89 3.58 7.58 -5.24
C SER A 89 4.75 6.95 -4.46
N VAL A 90 5.90 6.69 -5.08
CA VAL A 90 7.07 6.09 -4.41
C VAL A 90 7.69 7.03 -3.35
N PRO A 91 8.08 8.28 -3.69
CA PRO A 91 8.60 9.21 -2.67
C PRO A 91 7.53 9.60 -1.64
N VAL A 92 6.26 9.70 -2.06
CA VAL A 92 5.15 9.95 -1.13
C VAL A 92 4.98 8.78 -0.15
N SER A 93 5.02 7.54 -0.63
CA SER A 93 4.99 6.35 0.21
C SER A 93 6.16 6.32 1.18
N ALA A 94 7.38 6.65 0.75
CA ALA A 94 8.52 6.72 1.65
C ALA A 94 8.32 7.74 2.79
N ALA A 95 7.80 8.93 2.49
CA ALA A 95 7.51 9.96 3.49
C ALA A 95 6.37 9.55 4.44
N VAL A 96 5.26 9.03 3.90
CA VAL A 96 4.11 8.57 4.70
C VAL A 96 4.50 7.38 5.56
N SER A 97 5.24 6.41 5.02
CA SER A 97 5.73 5.24 5.75
C SER A 97 6.66 5.61 6.90
N ALA A 98 7.55 6.59 6.71
CA ALA A 98 8.40 7.08 7.79
C ALA A 98 7.59 7.79 8.88
N ALA A 99 6.60 8.62 8.50
CA ALA A 99 5.73 9.31 9.44
C ALA A 99 4.84 8.33 10.24
N LEU A 100 4.21 7.38 9.56
CA LEU A 100 3.39 6.34 10.17
C LEU A 100 4.22 5.39 11.03
N ALA A 101 5.43 5.00 10.61
CA ALA A 101 6.36 4.23 11.43
C ALA A 101 6.75 4.99 12.72
N GLY A 102 7.07 6.28 12.60
CA GLY A 102 7.36 7.15 13.74
C GLY A 102 6.19 7.20 14.73
N LEU A 103 4.98 7.37 14.21
CA LEU A 103 3.71 7.31 14.97
C LEU A 103 3.54 5.94 15.67
N TRP A 104 3.77 4.82 14.99
CA TRP A 104 3.62 3.47 15.55
C TRP A 104 4.66 3.11 16.62
N LEU A 105 5.82 3.75 16.60
CA LEU A 105 6.91 3.52 17.56
C LEU A 105 6.83 4.43 18.79
N HIS A 106 6.40 5.68 18.61
CA HIS A 106 6.50 6.70 19.64
C HIS A 106 5.15 7.12 20.24
N ALA A 107 4.06 7.03 19.48
CA ALA A 107 2.74 7.48 19.94
C ALA A 107 1.79 6.33 20.33
N LEU A 108 1.96 5.14 19.74
CA LEU A 108 1.22 3.96 20.18
C LEU A 108 1.86 3.32 21.41
N SER A 109 1.02 2.81 22.31
CA SER A 109 1.47 2.11 23.52
C SER A 109 2.39 0.95 23.15
N GLN A 110 3.62 0.97 23.68
CA GLN A 110 4.58 -0.07 23.37
C GLN A 110 4.10 -1.41 23.96
N PRO A 111 4.23 -2.53 23.22
CA PRO A 111 3.96 -3.85 23.77
C PRO A 111 4.92 -4.17 24.92
N ALA A 112 4.62 -5.22 25.68
CA ALA A 112 5.42 -5.67 26.81
C ALA A 112 6.93 -5.70 26.50
N PRO A 113 7.80 -5.33 27.47
CA PRO A 113 9.24 -5.10 27.27
C PRO A 113 9.98 -6.28 26.61
N GLU A 114 9.48 -7.50 26.79
CA GLU A 114 10.02 -8.73 26.22
C GLU A 114 9.92 -8.79 24.68
N VAL A 115 8.88 -8.17 24.09
CA VAL A 115 8.57 -8.24 22.64
C VAL A 115 8.86 -6.91 21.93
N THR A 116 9.23 -5.86 22.67
CA THR A 116 9.41 -4.50 22.16
C THR A 116 10.50 -4.37 21.08
N SER A 117 11.58 -5.16 21.20
CA SER A 117 12.67 -5.17 20.21
C SER A 117 12.19 -5.67 18.84
N GLU A 118 11.51 -6.82 18.82
CA GLU A 118 10.97 -7.40 17.59
C GLU A 118 9.85 -6.55 17.00
N TYR A 119 9.03 -5.94 17.85
CA TYR A 119 7.99 -5.01 17.39
C TYR A 119 8.59 -3.82 16.63
N ARG A 120 9.71 -3.25 17.11
CA ARG A 120 10.38 -2.13 16.43
C ARG A 120 10.89 -2.54 15.05
N LEU A 121 11.50 -3.72 14.96
CA LEU A 121 11.90 -4.31 13.67
C LEU A 121 10.68 -4.51 12.76
N GLY A 122 9.57 -5.00 13.32
CA GLY A 122 8.31 -5.21 12.60
C GLY A 122 7.75 -3.96 11.94
N VAL A 123 7.78 -2.83 12.65
CA VAL A 123 7.31 -1.55 12.11
C VAL A 123 8.18 -1.07 10.95
N TRP A 124 9.51 -1.04 11.11
CA TRP A 124 10.41 -0.58 10.05
C TRP A 124 10.42 -1.49 8.83
N VAL A 125 10.38 -2.81 9.02
CA VAL A 125 10.29 -3.75 7.90
C VAL A 125 8.97 -3.58 7.17
N THR A 126 7.85 -3.44 7.90
CA THR A 126 6.54 -3.20 7.27
C THR A 126 6.55 -1.92 6.44
N ALA A 127 7.07 -0.82 6.99
CA ALA A 127 7.23 0.45 6.26
C ALA A 127 8.10 0.28 4.99
N ALA A 128 9.25 -0.37 5.10
CA ALA A 128 10.13 -0.62 3.95
C ALA A 128 9.48 -1.49 2.87
N MET A 129 8.69 -2.50 3.26
CA MET A 129 7.99 -3.37 2.31
C MET A 129 6.89 -2.64 1.55
N VAL A 130 6.17 -1.71 2.17
CA VAL A 130 5.17 -0.91 1.43
C VAL A 130 5.83 -0.02 0.37
N VAL A 131 6.98 0.59 0.68
CA VAL A 131 7.75 1.37 -0.30
C VAL A 131 8.20 0.47 -1.47
N LEU A 132 8.67 -0.75 -1.17
CA LEU A 132 9.07 -1.72 -2.19
C LEU A 132 7.89 -2.17 -3.07
N GLU A 133 6.72 -2.45 -2.49
CA GLU A 133 5.50 -2.77 -3.24
C GLU A 133 5.04 -1.58 -4.10
N THR A 134 5.20 -0.35 -3.58
CA THR A 134 4.83 0.87 -4.30
C THR A 134 5.68 1.06 -5.55
N ALA A 135 6.96 0.67 -5.51
CA ALA A 135 7.84 0.72 -6.68
C ALA A 135 7.39 -0.22 -7.82
N ALA A 136 6.65 -1.31 -7.52
CA ALA A 136 6.10 -2.19 -8.54
C ALA A 136 4.82 -1.63 -9.21
N GLN A 137 4.15 -0.63 -8.62
CA GLN A 137 2.84 -0.17 -9.10
C GLN A 137 2.78 0.41 -10.50
N PRO A 138 3.80 1.12 -11.02
CA PRO A 138 3.79 1.55 -12.42
C PRO A 138 3.56 0.37 -13.37
N LEU A 139 4.15 -0.80 -13.05
CA LEU A 139 4.00 -2.02 -13.84
C LEU A 139 2.64 -2.69 -13.64
N VAL A 140 2.12 -2.68 -12.40
CA VAL A 140 0.79 -3.23 -12.11
C VAL A 140 -0.28 -2.47 -12.89
N ILE A 141 -0.20 -1.14 -12.92
CA ILE A 141 -1.14 -0.29 -13.64
C ILE A 141 -1.00 -0.47 -15.15
N LEU A 142 0.22 -0.60 -15.66
CA LEU A 142 0.45 -0.95 -17.06
C LEU A 142 -0.17 -2.30 -17.42
N ALA A 143 0.04 -3.33 -16.59
CA ALA A 143 -0.54 -4.65 -16.81
C ALA A 143 -2.08 -4.62 -16.78
N GLN A 144 -2.67 -3.77 -15.92
CA GLN A 144 -4.12 -3.54 -15.88
C GLN A 144 -4.64 -2.82 -17.13
N ALA A 145 -3.94 -1.78 -17.59
CA ALA A 145 -4.30 -1.06 -18.81
C ALA A 145 -4.24 -1.94 -20.06
N MET A 146 -3.34 -2.92 -20.08
CA MET A 146 -3.18 -3.89 -21.17
C MET A 146 -4.09 -5.13 -21.04
N LEU A 147 -5.04 -5.14 -20.09
CA LEU A 147 -5.97 -6.25 -19.83
C LEU A 147 -5.28 -7.60 -19.56
N PHE A 148 -4.08 -7.60 -18.97
CA PHE A 148 -3.40 -8.83 -18.55
C PHE A 148 -3.96 -9.37 -17.22
N VAL A 149 -5.26 -9.70 -17.22
CA VAL A 149 -6.00 -10.16 -16.04
C VAL A 149 -5.38 -11.43 -15.46
N LYS A 150 -4.92 -12.35 -16.31
CA LYS A 150 -4.26 -13.61 -15.88
C LYS A 150 -2.98 -13.36 -15.09
N LEU A 151 -2.14 -12.42 -15.54
CA LEU A 151 -0.89 -12.09 -14.86
C LEU A 151 -1.17 -11.50 -13.48
N LYS A 152 -2.13 -10.57 -13.39
CA LYS A 152 -2.53 -9.98 -12.11
C LYS A 152 -3.01 -11.04 -11.13
N VAL A 153 -3.92 -11.92 -11.57
CA VAL A 153 -4.46 -12.98 -10.72
C VAL A 153 -3.33 -13.88 -10.24
N VAL A 154 -2.48 -14.38 -11.13
CA VAL A 154 -1.36 -15.27 -10.75
C VAL A 154 -0.39 -14.56 -9.80
N ALA A 155 -0.03 -13.31 -10.07
CA ALA A 155 0.88 -12.54 -9.22
C ALA A 155 0.32 -12.32 -7.80
N ASP A 156 -0.94 -11.89 -7.69
CA ASP A 156 -1.63 -11.69 -6.40
C ASP A 156 -1.74 -13.02 -5.64
N MET A 157 -1.96 -14.14 -6.34
CA MET A 157 -2.07 -15.47 -5.71
C MET A 157 -0.72 -15.96 -5.20
N VAL A 158 0.33 -15.90 -6.02
CA VAL A 158 1.68 -16.38 -5.67
C VAL A 158 2.22 -15.61 -4.48
N THR A 159 2.10 -14.29 -4.50
CA THR A 159 2.59 -13.40 -3.44
C THR A 159 1.80 -13.56 -2.13
N LEU A 160 0.48 -13.75 -2.21
CA LEU A 160 -0.34 -14.02 -1.02
C LEU A 160 -0.02 -15.40 -0.42
N CYS A 161 0.09 -16.43 -1.25
CA CYS A 161 0.42 -17.78 -0.82
C CYS A 161 1.79 -17.82 -0.16
N SER A 162 2.81 -17.21 -0.78
CA SER A 162 4.14 -17.14 -0.21
C SER A 162 4.13 -16.45 1.16
N ARG A 163 3.39 -15.33 1.30
CA ARG A 163 3.30 -14.58 2.56
C ARG A 163 2.74 -15.44 3.68
N VAL A 164 1.62 -16.11 3.42
CA VAL A 164 0.86 -16.85 4.43
C VAL A 164 1.55 -18.17 4.79
N ALA A 165 2.00 -18.92 3.78
CA ALA A 165 2.67 -20.20 3.98
C ALA A 165 4.03 -20.02 4.68
N LEU A 166 4.86 -19.07 4.22
CA LEU A 166 6.18 -18.85 4.81
C LEU A 166 6.06 -18.36 6.25
N LYS A 167 5.16 -17.41 6.52
CA LYS A 167 4.87 -16.95 7.89
C LYS A 167 4.46 -18.12 8.79
N ALA A 168 3.51 -18.94 8.36
CA ALA A 168 3.00 -20.05 9.16
C ALA A 168 4.05 -21.13 9.42
N TRP A 169 4.84 -21.46 8.39
CA TRP A 169 5.94 -22.40 8.50
C TRP A 169 7.00 -21.91 9.49
N LEU A 170 7.43 -20.66 9.39
CA LEU A 170 8.42 -20.07 10.30
C LEU A 170 7.90 -19.97 11.74
N ILE A 171 6.61 -19.63 11.94
CA ILE A 171 5.98 -19.62 13.27
C ILE A 171 5.95 -21.01 13.89
N ALA A 172 5.69 -22.06 13.10
CA ALA A 172 5.68 -23.43 13.61
C ALA A 172 7.08 -23.90 14.05
N LEU A 173 8.14 -23.39 13.41
CA LEU A 173 9.53 -23.71 13.76
C LEU A 173 10.07 -22.87 14.93
N TYR A 174 9.72 -21.59 14.98
CA TYR A 174 10.20 -20.63 15.99
C TYR A 174 9.04 -19.84 16.61
N PRO A 175 8.20 -20.46 17.46
CA PRO A 175 7.04 -19.80 18.06
C PRO A 175 7.40 -18.56 18.90
N SER A 176 8.61 -18.54 19.48
CA SER A 176 9.13 -17.43 20.28
C SER A 176 9.39 -16.14 19.48
N HIS A 177 9.65 -16.26 18.16
CA HIS A 177 10.04 -15.15 17.29
C HIS A 177 9.00 -14.89 16.18
N ALA A 178 7.72 -14.93 16.55
CA ALA A 178 6.63 -14.86 15.58
C ALA A 178 6.53 -13.52 14.82
N ILE A 179 6.95 -12.40 15.41
CA ILE A 179 6.95 -11.10 14.72
C ILE A 179 8.01 -11.09 13.63
N TRP A 180 9.20 -11.63 13.92
CA TRP A 180 10.24 -11.82 12.90
C TRP A 180 9.76 -12.72 11.75
N ALA A 181 9.05 -13.83 12.06
CA ALA A 181 8.48 -14.70 11.04
C ALA A 181 7.47 -13.97 10.14
N TYR A 182 6.66 -13.07 10.70
CA TYR A 182 5.80 -12.17 9.92
C TYR A 182 6.62 -11.27 8.99
N CYS A 183 7.68 -10.63 9.49
CA CYS A 183 8.55 -9.76 8.69
C CYS A 183 9.17 -10.48 7.50
N VAL A 184 9.71 -11.68 7.71
CA VAL A 184 10.32 -12.49 6.64
C VAL A 184 9.27 -12.92 5.61
N GLY A 185 8.12 -13.42 6.09
CA GLY A 185 6.98 -13.78 5.22
C GLY A 185 6.54 -12.62 4.33
N HIS A 186 6.45 -11.43 4.91
CA HIS A 186 6.07 -10.21 4.19
C HIS A 186 7.16 -9.80 3.20
N ALA A 187 8.42 -9.76 3.62
CA ALA A 187 9.51 -9.31 2.77
C ALA A 187 9.73 -10.19 1.54
N VAL A 188 9.63 -11.52 1.70
CA VAL A 188 9.71 -12.45 0.57
C VAL A 188 8.54 -12.25 -0.40
N SER A 189 7.34 -12.05 0.13
CA SER A 189 6.14 -11.77 -0.67
C SER A 189 6.25 -10.48 -1.49
N SER A 190 6.70 -9.38 -0.87
CA SER A 190 6.90 -8.10 -1.54
C SER A 190 8.03 -8.16 -2.57
N ALA A 191 9.14 -8.86 -2.28
CA ALA A 191 10.20 -9.09 -3.26
C ALA A 191 9.73 -9.93 -4.45
N LEU A 192 8.95 -10.98 -4.21
CA LEU A 192 8.35 -11.79 -5.28
C LEU A 192 7.45 -10.96 -6.19
N LEU A 193 6.66 -10.03 -5.63
CA LEU A 193 5.82 -9.12 -6.42
C LEU A 193 6.66 -8.31 -7.41
N VAL A 194 7.74 -7.68 -6.91
CA VAL A 194 8.68 -6.91 -7.73
C VAL A 194 9.29 -7.80 -8.81
N VAL A 195 9.78 -8.99 -8.45
CA VAL A 195 10.39 -9.93 -9.41
C VAL A 195 9.40 -10.35 -10.49
N ILE A 196 8.15 -10.66 -10.15
CA ILE A 196 7.12 -11.08 -11.11
C ILE A 196 6.84 -9.93 -12.10
N TYR A 197 6.59 -8.72 -11.62
CA TYR A 197 6.23 -7.60 -12.50
C TYR A 197 7.41 -7.09 -13.34
N TYR A 198 8.58 -6.87 -12.73
CA TYR A 198 9.76 -6.44 -13.49
C TYR A 198 10.29 -7.55 -14.40
N GLY A 199 10.24 -8.81 -13.98
CA GLY A 199 10.63 -9.95 -14.80
C GLY A 199 9.73 -10.12 -16.02
N THR A 200 8.41 -10.00 -15.85
CA THR A 200 7.47 -10.05 -16.98
C THR A 200 7.61 -8.87 -17.93
N LEU A 201 7.89 -7.66 -17.43
CA LEU A 201 8.24 -6.52 -18.28
C LEU A 201 9.48 -6.82 -19.13
N LEU A 202 10.57 -7.27 -18.49
CA LEU A 202 11.82 -7.58 -19.17
C LEU A 202 11.68 -8.70 -20.20
N TRP A 203 10.80 -9.66 -19.95
CA TRP A 203 10.45 -10.72 -20.89
C TRP A 203 9.72 -10.17 -22.13
N HIS A 204 8.69 -9.34 -21.94
CA HIS A 204 7.91 -8.79 -23.05
C HIS A 204 8.71 -7.80 -23.89
N VAL A 205 9.55 -6.96 -23.27
CA VAL A 205 10.44 -6.03 -23.99
C VAL A 205 11.47 -6.77 -24.85
N ARG A 206 11.88 -7.97 -24.46
CA ARG A 206 12.81 -8.83 -25.24
C ARG A 206 12.11 -9.70 -26.28
N SER A 207 10.80 -9.88 -26.17
CA SER A 207 10.04 -10.74 -27.07
C SER A 207 9.78 -10.03 -28.40
N PRO A 208 9.88 -10.73 -29.54
CA PRO A 208 9.64 -10.13 -30.86
C PRO A 208 8.19 -9.64 -31.03
N ASP A 209 7.23 -10.27 -30.36
CA ASP A 209 5.81 -9.87 -30.32
C ASP A 209 5.55 -8.88 -29.17
N ASN A 210 6.27 -7.77 -29.13
CA ASN A 210 6.09 -6.78 -28.08
C ASN A 210 4.76 -6.04 -28.23
N CYS A 211 3.75 -6.44 -27.45
CA CYS A 211 2.46 -5.76 -27.39
C CYS A 211 2.46 -4.54 -26.45
N LEU A 212 3.55 -4.28 -25.71
CA LEU A 212 3.61 -3.14 -24.79
C LEU A 212 3.88 -1.83 -25.57
N PRO A 213 3.36 -0.69 -25.09
CA PRO A 213 3.61 0.62 -25.69
C PRO A 213 5.06 1.13 -25.51
N VAL A 214 5.93 0.35 -24.87
CA VAL A 214 7.33 0.68 -24.54
C VAL A 214 8.30 -0.24 -25.26
N LYS A 215 9.33 0.35 -25.87
CA LYS A 215 10.39 -0.36 -26.59
C LYS A 215 11.58 -0.71 -25.69
N SER A 216 11.71 -0.05 -24.55
CA SER A 216 12.79 -0.28 -23.58
C SER A 216 12.29 -0.11 -22.15
N ALA A 217 12.82 -0.92 -21.22
CA ALA A 217 12.52 -0.81 -19.78
C ALA A 217 12.87 0.57 -19.20
N SER A 218 13.83 1.28 -19.82
CA SER A 218 14.21 2.65 -19.43
C SER A 218 13.18 3.74 -19.80
N GLU A 219 12.20 3.42 -20.65
CA GLU A 219 11.09 4.32 -21.00
C GLU A 219 9.99 4.31 -19.94
N LEU A 220 10.00 3.31 -19.06
CA LEU A 220 9.03 3.18 -17.97
C LEU A 220 9.42 4.01 -16.74
N GLY A 221 10.64 4.53 -16.67
CA GLY A 221 11.08 5.42 -15.59
C GLY A 221 10.45 6.81 -15.71
N PRO A 222 10.46 7.60 -14.61
CA PRO A 222 9.95 8.97 -14.64
C PRO A 222 10.74 9.79 -15.65
N ARG A 223 10.07 10.33 -16.67
CA ARG A 223 10.68 11.22 -17.66
C ARG A 223 9.93 12.53 -17.71
N LEU A 224 10.66 13.64 -17.58
CA LEU A 224 10.12 14.96 -17.82
C LEU A 224 9.75 15.06 -19.30
N VAL A 225 8.47 15.28 -19.61
CA VAL A 225 8.01 15.50 -20.99
C VAL A 225 8.13 17.02 -21.25
N PRO A 226 9.10 17.50 -22.05
CA PRO A 226 9.26 18.93 -22.29
C PRO A 226 8.11 19.44 -23.17
N GLY A 227 7.52 20.59 -22.83
CA GLY A 227 6.59 21.31 -23.71
C GLY A 227 5.11 20.92 -23.62
N GLN A 228 4.73 19.91 -22.82
CA GLN A 228 3.35 19.79 -22.35
C GLN A 228 3.32 20.26 -20.90
N PRO A 229 2.45 21.23 -20.51
CA PRO A 229 2.21 21.46 -19.10
C PRO A 229 1.85 20.12 -18.48
N VAL A 230 2.33 19.81 -17.27
CA VAL A 230 1.72 18.75 -16.44
C VAL A 230 0.23 19.02 -16.58
N SER A 231 -0.50 18.13 -17.28
CA SER A 231 -1.82 18.44 -17.80
C SER A 231 -2.58 19.18 -16.71
N ALA A 232 -3.26 20.29 -17.02
CA ALA A 232 -4.07 20.97 -16.01
C ALA A 232 -5.02 19.97 -15.31
N ALA A 233 -5.34 18.83 -15.95
CA ALA A 233 -5.96 17.68 -15.32
C ALA A 233 -5.08 16.95 -14.29
N GLY A 234 -3.80 16.67 -14.55
CA GLY A 234 -2.87 16.10 -13.56
C GLY A 234 -2.63 16.99 -12.35
N GLY A 235 -2.56 18.32 -12.55
CA GLY A 235 -2.49 19.29 -11.45
C GLY A 235 -3.78 19.34 -10.63
N ARG A 236 -4.95 19.32 -11.28
CA ARG A 236 -6.26 19.21 -10.61
C ARG A 236 -6.45 17.89 -9.88
N VAL A 237 -6.08 16.78 -10.50
CA VAL A 237 -6.16 15.44 -9.91
C VAL A 237 -5.22 15.33 -8.72
N LEU A 238 -3.99 15.86 -8.81
CA LEU A 238 -3.08 15.93 -7.66
C LEU A 238 -3.65 16.83 -6.55
N HIS A 239 -4.21 17.99 -6.89
CA HIS A 239 -4.87 18.89 -5.94
C HIS A 239 -6.07 18.23 -5.25
N ASP A 240 -6.93 17.54 -6.00
CA ASP A 240 -8.13 16.87 -5.51
C ASP A 240 -7.78 15.60 -4.71
N LEU A 241 -6.72 14.89 -5.09
CA LEU A 241 -6.16 13.77 -4.32
C LEU A 241 -5.56 14.26 -3.00
N LEU A 242 -4.75 15.32 -3.01
CA LEU A 242 -4.17 15.90 -1.80
C LEU A 242 -5.28 16.44 -0.88
N ARG A 243 -6.35 17.02 -1.45
CA ARG A 243 -7.55 17.44 -0.72
C ARG A 243 -8.32 16.25 -0.16
N ALA A 244 -8.47 15.16 -0.91
CA ALA A 244 -9.15 13.95 -0.44
C ALA A 244 -8.34 13.24 0.67
N MET A 245 -7.01 13.19 0.53
CA MET A 245 -6.10 12.65 1.54
C MET A 245 -6.12 13.50 2.81
N SER A 246 -6.12 14.83 2.70
CA SER A 246 -6.23 15.72 3.86
C SER A 246 -7.59 15.62 4.54
N LEU A 247 -8.69 15.49 3.79
CA LEU A 247 -10.03 15.24 4.33
C LEU A 247 -10.14 13.86 5.00
N LEU A 248 -9.56 12.81 4.43
CA LEU A 248 -9.52 11.48 5.03
C LEU A 248 -8.73 11.49 6.35
N CYS A 249 -7.55 12.13 6.36
CA CYS A 249 -6.77 12.33 7.58
C CYS A 249 -7.56 13.16 8.61
N LEU A 250 -8.29 14.19 8.19
CA LEU A 250 -9.15 15.00 9.05
C LEU A 250 -10.31 14.18 9.65
N VAL A 251 -10.92 13.27 8.88
CA VAL A 251 -11.94 12.33 9.39
C VAL A 251 -11.31 11.36 10.39
N ALA A 252 -10.16 10.77 10.08
CA ALA A 252 -9.46 9.88 11.00
C ALA A 252 -9.07 10.59 12.32
N VAL A 253 -8.71 11.87 12.25
CA VAL A 253 -8.38 12.72 13.40
C VAL A 253 -9.62 13.10 14.22
N THR A 254 -10.70 13.54 13.56
CA THR A 254 -11.93 13.99 14.24
C THR A 254 -12.65 12.82 14.93
N PHE A 255 -12.77 11.69 14.24
CA PHE A 255 -13.33 10.47 14.79
C PHE A 255 -12.36 9.77 15.75
N GLY A 256 -11.06 9.74 15.44
CA GLY A 256 -10.03 9.20 16.33
C GLY A 256 -9.91 9.95 17.65
N TRP A 257 -9.98 11.28 17.64
CA TRP A 257 -9.99 12.11 18.85
C TRP A 257 -11.29 11.94 19.67
N SER A 258 -12.44 11.93 18.99
CA SER A 258 -13.76 11.87 19.64
C SER A 258 -14.09 10.49 20.20
N TYR A 259 -13.75 9.43 19.46
CA TYR A 259 -14.04 8.04 19.84
C TYR A 259 -12.83 7.30 20.42
N SER A 260 -11.67 7.95 20.58
CA SER A 260 -10.46 7.39 21.20
C SER A 260 -10.75 6.50 22.42
N HIS A 261 -11.55 7.02 23.35
CA HIS A 261 -11.92 6.34 24.59
C HIS A 261 -12.89 5.16 24.38
N LEU A 262 -13.78 5.23 23.38
CA LEU A 262 -14.70 4.14 23.04
C LEU A 262 -13.97 3.03 22.27
N LEU A 263 -13.10 3.42 21.34
CA LEU A 263 -12.32 2.54 20.47
C LEU A 263 -11.31 1.72 21.29
N LEU A 264 -10.62 2.35 22.25
CA LEU A 264 -9.73 1.65 23.18
C LEU A 264 -10.51 0.72 24.14
N ARG A 265 -11.71 1.12 24.57
CA ARG A 265 -12.57 0.30 25.44
C ARG A 265 -13.15 -0.91 24.71
N LEU A 266 -13.52 -0.76 23.44
CA LEU A 266 -13.99 -1.84 22.58
C LEU A 266 -12.85 -2.81 22.22
N TYR A 267 -11.62 -2.30 22.14
CA TYR A 267 -10.45 -3.04 21.69
C TYR A 267 -9.71 -3.78 22.81
N GLY A 268 -9.61 -3.22 24.02
CA GLY A 268 -8.90 -3.88 25.14
C GLY A 268 -9.47 -3.58 26.54
N GLY A 269 -10.73 -3.16 26.61
CA GLY A 269 -11.47 -3.01 27.87
C GLY A 269 -10.97 -1.88 28.78
N ALA A 270 -11.41 -1.91 30.04
CA ALA A 270 -11.17 -0.83 31.02
C ALA A 270 -9.68 -0.57 31.33
N LEU A 271 -8.82 -1.59 31.12
CA LEU A 271 -7.39 -1.56 31.42
C LEU A 271 -6.62 -0.55 30.54
N LEU A 272 -7.06 -0.32 29.29
CA LEU A 272 -6.44 0.64 28.36
C LEU A 272 -7.01 2.05 28.48
N THR A 273 -8.24 2.20 28.98
CA THR A 273 -8.88 3.52 29.14
C THR A 273 -8.52 4.22 30.45
N ALA A 274 -8.04 3.48 31.47
CA ALA A 274 -7.64 4.05 32.76
C ALA A 274 -6.26 4.73 32.73
N GLY A 275 -5.46 4.48 31.69
CA GLY A 275 -4.12 5.05 31.53
C GLY A 275 -4.07 6.28 30.60
N PRO A 276 -2.86 6.85 30.36
CA PRO A 276 -2.65 8.03 29.51
C PRO A 276 -2.92 7.80 28.00
N ALA A 277 -3.33 6.59 27.60
CA ALA A 277 -3.53 6.16 26.22
C ALA A 277 -4.61 6.98 25.48
N VAL A 278 -5.64 7.44 26.18
CA VAL A 278 -6.69 8.28 25.59
C VAL A 278 -6.14 9.68 25.27
N SER A 279 -5.35 10.25 26.19
CA SER A 279 -4.72 11.56 26.05
C SER A 279 -3.67 11.57 24.94
N LEU A 280 -2.89 10.49 24.81
CA LEU A 280 -1.92 10.30 23.74
C LEU A 280 -2.58 10.15 22.37
N LEU A 281 -3.61 9.30 22.25
CA LEU A 281 -4.33 9.08 20.99
C LEU A 281 -4.98 10.38 20.50
N ARG A 282 -5.45 11.20 21.44
CA ARG A 282 -5.91 12.57 21.16
C ARG A 282 -4.76 13.44 20.66
N ALA A 283 -3.72 13.69 21.44
CA ALA A 283 -2.59 14.54 21.04
C ALA A 283 -2.01 14.16 19.66
N GLN A 284 -1.99 12.86 19.34
CA GLN A 284 -1.56 12.33 18.06
C GLN A 284 -2.48 12.68 16.89
N CYS A 285 -3.79 12.67 17.10
CA CYS A 285 -4.76 13.12 16.10
C CYS A 285 -4.55 14.63 15.81
N ALA A 286 -4.27 15.46 16.82
CA ALA A 286 -3.99 16.88 16.60
C ALA A 286 -2.65 17.14 15.90
N TYR A 287 -1.59 16.36 16.21
CA TYR A 287 -0.27 16.51 15.58
C TYR A 287 -0.27 16.13 14.10
N VAL A 288 -0.96 15.06 13.72
CA VAL A 288 -1.09 14.62 12.31
C VAL A 288 -1.81 15.67 11.45
N LEU A 289 -2.76 16.41 12.02
CA LEU A 289 -3.44 17.52 11.35
C LEU A 289 -2.47 18.68 11.04
N LEU A 290 -1.63 19.05 12.00
CA LEU A 290 -0.63 20.11 11.83
C LEU A 290 0.46 19.72 10.82
N LEU A 291 0.87 18.44 10.81
CA LEU A 291 1.85 17.92 9.86
C LEU A 291 1.29 17.89 8.42
N ALA A 292 0.01 17.52 8.27
CA ALA A 292 -0.67 17.51 6.98
C ALA A 292 -0.82 18.93 6.41
N VAL A 293 -1.13 19.93 7.24
CA VAL A 293 -1.23 21.33 6.82
C VAL A 293 0.15 21.89 6.43
N ASN A 294 1.20 21.60 7.21
CA ASN A 294 2.57 22.04 6.89
C ASN A 294 3.09 21.43 5.57
N GLY A 295 2.87 20.14 5.33
CA GLY A 295 3.28 19.49 4.08
C GLY A 295 2.54 20.01 2.84
N VAL A 296 1.30 20.49 3.00
CA VAL A 296 0.52 21.13 1.93
C VAL A 296 1.01 22.56 1.66
N LEU A 297 1.36 23.32 2.70
CA LEU A 297 1.90 24.67 2.58
C LEU A 297 3.27 24.70 1.88
N GLU A 298 4.16 23.76 2.20
CA GLU A 298 5.48 23.64 1.54
C GLU A 298 5.36 23.25 0.07
N CYS A 299 4.44 22.35 -0.27
CA CYS A 299 4.16 22.01 -1.67
C CYS A 299 3.54 23.18 -2.43
N TYR A 300 2.68 23.97 -1.79
CA TYR A 300 2.07 25.17 -2.37
C TYR A 300 3.10 26.28 -2.64
N THR A 301 4.00 26.55 -1.70
CA THR A 301 5.08 27.53 -1.90
C THR A 301 6.04 27.10 -3.00
N PHE A 302 6.39 25.80 -3.09
CA PHE A 302 7.18 25.26 -4.20
C PHE A 302 6.47 25.36 -5.56
N ALA A 303 5.15 25.22 -5.60
CA ALA A 303 4.36 25.33 -6.83
C ALA A 303 4.20 26.79 -7.29
N VAL A 304 4.06 27.74 -6.35
CA VAL A 304 3.90 29.17 -6.62
C VAL A 304 5.23 29.85 -6.98
N MET A 305 6.34 29.50 -6.31
CA MET A 305 7.66 30.09 -6.62
C MET A 305 8.13 29.82 -8.06
N ARG A 306 7.65 28.75 -8.69
CA ARG A 306 8.02 28.42 -10.08
C ARG A 306 7.33 29.32 -11.12
N GLN A 307 6.29 30.07 -10.77
CA GLN A 307 5.64 31.02 -11.67
C GLN A 307 6.29 32.41 -11.67
N GLU A 308 6.88 32.86 -10.56
CA GLU A 308 7.54 34.18 -10.51
C GLU A 308 8.85 34.22 -11.31
N GLN A 309 9.59 33.11 -11.43
CA GLN A 309 10.80 33.04 -12.27
C GLN A 309 10.51 32.94 -13.78
N ILE A 310 9.25 32.75 -14.19
CA ILE A 310 8.87 32.66 -15.61
C ILE A 310 8.36 34.01 -16.13
N ASN A 311 7.99 34.94 -15.24
CA ASN A 311 7.45 36.27 -15.60
C ASN A 311 8.33 37.44 -15.13
N GLY A 312 9.61 37.20 -14.85
CA GLY A 312 10.62 38.22 -14.51
C GLY A 312 11.76 38.23 -15.52
#